data_AF-A0A1J5A423-F1
#
_entry.id   AF-A0A1J5A423-F1
#
_cell.length_a   1.000
_cell.length_b   1.000
_cell.length_c   1.000
_cell.angle_alpha   90.00
_cell.angle_beta   90.00
_cell.angle_gamma   90.00
#
_symmetry.space_group_name_H-M   'P 1'
#
loop_
_entity.id
_entity.type
_entity.pdbx_description
1 polymer ?
#
loop_
_entity_poly.entity_id
_entity_poly.type
_entity_poly.pdbx_seq_one_letter_code
_entity_poly.pdbx_strand_id
1 'polypeptide(L)' 'MPNGALLVIGIAGGSGPNYPFVHDLGLPVATAGLGHPDGRGHAPNENIRLDLYLKHAKHMARLMVAFGK' A
#
# COMPACT_ATOMS: atom_id res chain seq x y z
N MET A 1 10.76 5.90 11.05
CA MET A 1 11.44 6.90 10.19
C MET A 1 11.12 8.30 10.71
N PRO A 2 12.13 9.21 10.79
CA PRO A 2 12.04 10.63 11.12
C PRO A 2 10.65 11.22 11.39
N ASN A 3 9.97 11.59 10.30
CA ASN A 3 8.66 12.24 10.27
C ASN A 3 7.65 11.42 9.45
N GLY A 4 6.38 11.86 9.44
CA GLY A 4 5.28 11.21 8.72
C GLY A 4 5.19 11.61 7.24
N ALA A 5 6.31 11.71 6.52
CA ALA A 5 6.30 12.02 5.09
C ALA A 5 5.78 10.83 4.25
N LEU A 6 4.96 11.13 3.24
CA LEU A 6 4.56 10.16 2.23
C LEU A 6 5.76 9.82 1.34
N LEU A 7 6.18 8.55 1.32
CA LEU A 7 7.15 8.04 0.37
C LEU A 7 6.43 7.68 -0.94
N VAL A 8 6.82 8.33 -2.03
CA VAL A 8 6.39 7.98 -3.39
C VAL A 8 7.60 7.43 -4.14
N ILE A 9 7.46 6.22 -4.71
CA ILE A 9 8.49 5.54 -5.51
C ILE A 9 7.88 5.07 -6.83
N GLY A 10 8.66 5.06 -7.92
CA GLY A 10 8.18 4.64 -9.23
C GLY A 10 7.92 3.13 -9.36
N ILE A 11 8.71 2.31 -8.65
CA ILE A 11 8.53 0.85 -8.60
C ILE A 11 9.00 0.32 -7.24
N ALA A 12 8.34 -0.72 -6.73
CA ALA A 12 8.75 -1.45 -5.54
C ALA A 12 9.73 -2.58 -5.91
N GLY A 13 10.54 -3.05 -4.95
CA GLY A 13 11.49 -4.14 -5.17
C GLY A 13 10.88 -5.55 -5.35
N GLY A 14 9.57 -5.70 -5.10
CA GLY A 14 8.83 -6.94 -5.32
C GLY A 14 8.07 -6.93 -6.65
N SER A 15 7.80 -8.12 -7.20
CA SER A 15 6.94 -8.27 -8.38
C SER A 15 5.45 -8.30 -8.01
N GLY A 16 4.60 -7.99 -8.98
CA GLY A 16 3.15 -8.07 -8.87
C GLY A 16 2.51 -8.03 -10.26
N PRO A 17 1.27 -8.51 -10.44
CA PRO A 17 0.62 -8.66 -11.74
C PRO A 17 0.08 -7.33 -12.30
N ASN A 18 0.83 -6.23 -12.17
CA ASN A 18 0.41 -4.90 -12.60
C ASN A 18 0.37 -4.75 -14.14
N TYR A 19 1.15 -5.55 -14.87
CA TYR A 19 1.29 -5.44 -16.32
C TYR A 19 -0.05 -5.43 -17.09
N PRO A 20 -0.97 -6.41 -16.94
CA PRO A 20 -2.24 -6.40 -17.68
C PRO A 20 -3.13 -5.18 -17.36
N PHE A 21 -3.09 -4.66 -16.13
CA PHE A 21 -3.88 -3.47 -15.77
C PHE A 21 -3.36 -2.21 -16.46
N VAL A 22 -2.03 -2.05 -16.54
CA VAL A 22 -1.41 -0.86 -17.15
C VAL A 22 -1.34 -0.96 -18.67
N HIS A 23 -1.00 -2.13 -19.21
CA HIS A 23 -0.79 -2.35 -20.64
C HIS A 23 -2.09 -2.67 -21.39
N ASP A 24 -2.85 -3.68 -20.94
CA ASP A 24 -4.00 -4.19 -21.68
C ASP A 24 -5.28 -3.39 -21.38
N LEU A 25 -5.44 -2.89 -20.14
CA LEU A 25 -6.60 -2.10 -19.71
C LEU A 25 -6.36 -0.58 -19.69
N GLY A 26 -5.11 -0.13 -19.81
CA GLY A 26 -4.75 1.31 -19.77
C GLY A 26 -5.05 2.01 -18.44
N LEU A 27 -5.18 1.26 -17.34
CA LEU A 27 -5.59 1.78 -16.04
C LEU A 27 -4.40 2.27 -15.20
N PRO A 28 -4.52 3.42 -14.51
CA PRO A 28 -3.53 3.83 -13.52
C PRO A 28 -3.57 2.90 -12.30
N VAL A 29 -2.41 2.41 -11.88
CA VAL A 29 -2.27 1.51 -10.71
C VAL A 29 -1.46 2.21 -9.62
N ALA A 30 -1.97 2.20 -8.39
CA ALA A 30 -1.26 2.66 -7.19
C ALA A 30 -1.51 1.69 -6.03
N THR A 31 -0.48 1.45 -5.23
CA THR A 31 -0.53 0.51 -4.10
C THR A 31 -0.44 1.27 -2.77
N ALA A 32 -1.42 1.06 -1.89
CA ALA A 32 -1.44 1.56 -0.51
C ALA A 32 -1.77 0.41 0.45
N GLY A 33 -1.07 0.33 1.59
CA GLY A 33 -1.19 -0.79 2.51
C GLY A 33 -0.88 -0.42 3.96
N LEU A 34 -1.02 -1.38 4.88
CA LEU A 34 -0.70 -1.23 6.31
C LEU A 34 0.71 -1.71 6.69
N GLY A 35 1.47 -2.18 5.69
CA GLY A 35 2.81 -2.73 5.87
C GLY A 35 3.78 -1.74 6.51
N HIS A 36 4.74 -2.28 7.26
CA HIS A 36 5.83 -1.53 7.88
C HIS A 36 7.16 -2.29 7.65
N PRO A 37 8.33 -1.63 7.73
CA PRO A 37 9.60 -2.25 7.38
C PRO A 37 9.91 -3.56 8.10
N ASP A 38 9.53 -3.67 9.38
CA ASP A 38 9.76 -4.85 10.22
C ASP A 38 8.57 -5.84 10.20
N GLY A 39 7.69 -5.73 9.20
CA GLY A 39 6.48 -6.56 9.07
C GLY A 39 6.76 -8.03 8.79
N ARG A 40 7.96 -8.36 8.29
CA ARG A 40 8.44 -9.74 8.07
C ARG A 40 7.51 -10.59 7.19
N GLY A 41 6.93 -9.96 6.17
CA GLY A 41 6.10 -10.65 5.17
C GLY A 41 6.83 -11.83 4.55
N HIS A 42 6.19 -13.01 4.50
CA HIS A 42 6.78 -14.27 4.05
C HIS A 42 7.98 -14.79 4.90
N ALA A 43 8.12 -14.32 6.14
CA ALA A 43 9.14 -14.80 7.09
C ALA A 43 8.52 -15.16 8.46
N PRO A 44 9.19 -15.98 9.30
CA PRO A 44 8.70 -16.29 10.63
C PRO A 44 8.48 -15.03 11.48
N ASN A 45 7.45 -15.02 12.32
CA ASN A 45 7.00 -13.85 13.09
C ASN A 45 6.59 -12.64 12.21
N GLU A 46 5.94 -12.92 11.08
CA GLU A 46 5.16 -11.92 10.33
C GLU A 46 4.18 -11.19 11.26
N ASN A 47 4.14 -9.86 11.18
CA ASN A 47 3.43 -9.05 12.17
C ASN A 47 2.91 -7.72 11.59
N ILE A 48 1.85 -7.21 12.22
CA ILE A 48 1.25 -5.92 11.92
C ILE A 48 1.27 -5.03 13.15
N ARG A 49 1.36 -3.71 12.95
CA ARG A 49 1.24 -2.73 14.04
C ARG A 49 -0.21 -2.34 14.26
N LEU A 50 -0.73 -2.53 15.46
CA LEU A 50 -2.11 -2.18 15.83
C LEU A 50 -2.41 -0.68 15.61
N ASP A 51 -1.44 0.20 15.86
CA ASP A 51 -1.59 1.64 15.63
C ASP A 51 -1.66 2.01 14.14
N LEU A 52 -1.08 1.19 13.25
CA LEU A 52 -1.16 1.36 11.80
C LEU A 52 -2.42 0.71 11.22
N TYR A 53 -2.91 -0.40 11.80
CA TYR A 53 -4.14 -1.07 11.36
C TYR A 53 -5.35 -0.12 11.32
N LEU A 54 -5.61 0.60 12.42
CA LEU A 54 -6.70 1.57 12.48
C LEU A 54 -6.48 2.79 11.55
N LYS A 55 -5.22 3.21 11.35
CA LYS A 55 -4.87 4.30 10.42
C LYS A 55 -5.12 3.87 8.98
N HIS A 56 -4.79 2.64 8.62
CA HIS A 56 -5.03 2.07 7.29
C HIS A 56 -6.53 1.95 6.99
N ALA A 57 -7.35 1.43 7.91
CA ALA A 57 -8.80 1.40 7.72
C ALA A 57 -9.38 2.80 7.44
N LYS A 58 -8.94 3.81 8.20
CA LYS A 58 -9.31 5.22 7.97
C LYS A 58 -8.74 5.80 6.66
N HIS A 59 -7.62 5.28 6.16
CA HIS A 59 -7.05 5.67 4.87
C HIS A 59 -7.87 5.08 3.70
N MET A 60 -8.21 3.79 3.75
CA MET A 60 -9.05 3.15 2.72
C MET A 60 -10.43 3.80 2.63
N ALA A 61 -11.07 4.12 3.77
CA ALA A 61 -12.32 4.87 3.78
C ALA A 61 -12.19 6.26 3.12
N ARG A 62 -11.06 6.97 3.33
CA ARG A 62 -10.80 8.25 2.65
C ARG A 62 -10.59 8.08 1.15
N LEU A 63 -9.92 7.02 0.69
CA LEU A 63 -9.78 6.74 -0.75
C LEU A 63 -11.16 6.50 -1.39
N MET A 64 -12.01 5.69 -0.76
CA MET A 64 -13.39 5.45 -1.23
C MET A 64 -14.21 6.75 -1.31
N VAL A 65 -14.12 7.62 -0.31
CA VAL A 65 -14.82 8.93 -0.32
C VAL A 65 -14.24 9.90 -1.36
N ALA A 66 -12.93 9.85 -1.62
CA ALA A 66 -12.27 10.73 -2.59
C ALA A 66 -12.53 10.34 -4.05
N PHE A 67 -12.61 9.03 -4.34
CA PHE A 67 -12.66 8.49 -5.72
C PHE A 67 -13.99 7.77 -6.05
N GLY A 68 -14.87 7.52 -5.09
CA GLY A 68 -16.17 6.85 -5.30
C GLY A 68 -17.31 7.77 -5.72
N LYS A 69 -17.02 8.76 -6.58
CA LYS A 69 -18.02 9.63 -7.22
C LYS A 69 -18.19 9.23 -8.68
#